data_AF-A0A660M767-F1
#
_entry.id   AF-A0A660M767-F1
#
_cell.length_a   1.000
_cell.length_b   1.000
_cell.length_c   1.000
_cell.angle_alpha   90.00
_cell.angle_beta   90.00
_cell.angle_gamma   90.00
#
_symmetry.space_group_name_H-M   'P 1'
#
loop_
_entity.id
_entity.type
_entity.pdbx_description
1 polymer ?
#
loop_
_entity_poly.entity_id
_entity_poly.type
_entity_poly.pdbx_seq_one_letter_code
_entity_poly.pdbx_strand_id
1 'polypeptide(L)'
;NTNVNEKEIVVNGTTYRREEDTLDTWFSSGQWPFITTDYLQDGPLAKFYPNAVMETAGDILFFWVARMMMLGLYCTGQVPFRHVYLHGLVLDERGQKMSKSKGNVINPMEAISQYGSDALRMGIIASRSAAQPQAFNTGKVVAARNFCNKLWNIARFIEAQVGDTQPVHVPTPQSMADHWIIRQLSRAGETMEQQLAQYRFAEAAETLYHTVWDDVADWYIEAAKVEQH
;
A
#
# COMPACT_ATOMS: atom_id res chain seq x y z
N ASN A 1 -5.00 -26.44 27.98
CA ASN A 1 -5.27 -27.88 27.76
C ASN A 1 -3.99 -28.48 27.16
N THR A 2 -3.31 -29.38 27.87
CA THR A 2 -1.91 -29.78 27.59
C THR A 2 -1.74 -31.09 26.80
N ASN A 3 -2.84 -31.76 26.45
CA ASN A 3 -2.80 -33.12 25.91
C ASN A 3 -2.83 -33.17 24.37
N VAL A 4 -2.13 -32.25 23.69
CA VAL A 4 -2.13 -32.16 22.21
C VAL A 4 -1.47 -33.35 21.50
N ASN A 5 -0.69 -34.17 22.23
CA ASN A 5 0.04 -35.32 21.67
C ASN A 5 -0.65 -36.67 21.90
N GLU A 6 -1.74 -36.71 22.68
CA GLU A 6 -2.44 -37.96 22.99
C GLU A 6 -3.38 -38.34 21.83
N LYS A 7 -3.23 -39.56 21.30
CA LYS A 7 -4.08 -40.08 20.21
C LYS A 7 -5.41 -40.62 20.72
N GLU A 8 -5.44 -41.06 21.96
CA GLU A 8 -6.63 -41.62 22.61
C GLU A 8 -6.77 -41.02 24.00
N ILE A 9 -8.01 -40.75 24.39
CA ILE A 9 -8.37 -40.34 25.75
C ILE A 9 -9.51 -41.22 26.24
N VAL A 10 -9.56 -41.48 27.55
CA VAL A 10 -10.67 -42.20 28.19
C VAL A 10 -11.45 -41.22 29.05
N VAL A 11 -12.73 -41.04 28.74
CA VAL A 11 -13.64 -40.20 29.50
C VAL A 11 -14.83 -41.05 29.93
N ASN A 12 -15.07 -41.17 31.23
CA ASN A 12 -16.15 -41.98 31.82
C ASN A 12 -16.21 -43.43 31.29
N GLY A 13 -15.04 -44.07 31.11
CA GLY A 13 -14.93 -45.45 30.64
C GLY A 13 -15.16 -45.64 29.14
N THR A 14 -15.36 -44.55 28.37
CA THR A 14 -15.43 -44.58 26.90
C THR A 14 -14.11 -44.10 26.32
N THR A 15 -13.53 -44.88 25.40
CA THR A 15 -12.30 -44.52 24.67
C THR A 15 -12.66 -43.68 23.46
N TYR A 16 -12.12 -42.46 23.39
CA TYR A 16 -12.21 -41.56 22.25
C TYR A 16 -10.89 -41.55 21.50
N ARG A 17 -10.94 -41.68 20.18
CA ARG A 17 -9.79 -41.53 19.30
C ARG A 17 -9.82 -40.15 18.65
N ARG A 18 -8.67 -39.47 18.61
CA ARG A 18 -8.55 -38.17 17.95
C ARG A 18 -8.71 -38.33 16.45
N GLU A 19 -9.43 -37.39 15.84
CA GLU A 19 -9.45 -37.24 14.39
C GLU A 19 -8.02 -37.02 13.85
N GLU A 20 -7.67 -37.71 12.77
CA GLU A 20 -6.36 -37.65 12.13
C GLU A 20 -6.36 -36.77 10.88
N ASP A 21 -7.55 -36.41 10.38
CA ASP A 21 -7.71 -35.46 9.28
C ASP A 21 -7.18 -34.06 9.63
N THR A 22 -6.69 -33.36 8.60
CA THR A 22 -6.27 -31.97 8.68
C THR A 22 -7.31 -31.06 8.03
N LEU A 23 -7.33 -29.81 8.49
CA LEU A 23 -8.19 -28.79 7.89
C LEU A 23 -7.53 -28.20 6.65
N ASP A 24 -8.37 -27.80 5.68
CA ASP A 24 -7.95 -27.04 4.51
C ASP A 24 -7.25 -25.72 4.92
N THR A 25 -6.19 -25.35 4.20
CA THR A 25 -5.47 -24.09 4.41
C THR A 25 -6.40 -22.88 4.26
N TRP A 26 -7.44 -22.95 3.41
CA TRP A 26 -8.42 -21.88 3.29
C TRP A 26 -9.38 -21.80 4.47
N PHE A 27 -9.59 -22.91 5.20
CA PHE A 27 -10.37 -22.89 6.44
C PHE A 27 -9.64 -22.12 7.54
N SER A 28 -8.33 -22.32 7.71
CA SER A 28 -7.55 -21.53 8.67
C SER A 28 -7.38 -20.08 8.21
N SER A 29 -7.03 -19.85 6.95
CA SER A 29 -6.80 -18.51 6.40
C SER A 29 -8.07 -17.66 6.36
N GLY A 30 -9.25 -18.28 6.22
CA GLY A 30 -10.53 -17.60 6.26
C GLY A 30 -10.89 -17.03 7.65
N GLN A 31 -10.22 -17.45 8.71
CA GLN A 31 -10.48 -16.96 10.06
C GLN A 31 -9.58 -15.78 10.46
N TRP A 32 -8.66 -15.39 9.55
CA TRP A 32 -7.66 -14.35 9.78
C TRP A 32 -8.22 -13.05 10.42
N PRO A 33 -9.38 -12.49 9.97
CA PRO A 33 -9.82 -11.17 10.44
C PRO A 33 -10.12 -11.11 11.94
N PHE A 34 -10.66 -12.18 12.52
CA PHE A 34 -11.07 -12.19 13.93
C PHE A 34 -10.10 -12.94 14.84
N ILE A 35 -9.30 -13.87 14.29
CA ILE A 35 -8.24 -14.56 15.06
C ILE A 35 -7.09 -13.60 15.34
N THR A 36 -6.65 -12.81 14.36
CA THR A 36 -5.50 -11.90 14.55
C THR A 36 -5.80 -10.74 15.50
N THR A 37 -7.07 -10.48 15.78
CA THR A 37 -7.53 -9.46 16.72
C THR A 37 -8.01 -10.03 18.05
N ASP A 38 -7.99 -11.36 18.23
CA ASP A 38 -8.60 -12.08 19.36
C ASP A 38 -10.03 -11.60 19.66
N TYR A 39 -10.81 -11.34 18.59
CA TYR A 39 -12.12 -10.68 18.73
C TYR A 39 -13.11 -11.52 19.53
N LEU A 40 -13.10 -12.84 19.33
CA LEU A 40 -14.02 -13.76 20.02
C LEU A 40 -13.70 -13.93 21.52
N GLN A 41 -12.53 -13.50 21.96
CA GLN A 41 -12.10 -13.56 23.37
C GLN A 41 -12.05 -12.17 24.03
N ASP A 42 -12.62 -11.14 23.41
CA ASP A 42 -12.53 -9.75 23.87
C ASP A 42 -11.08 -9.30 24.12
N GLY A 43 -10.16 -9.73 23.24
CA GLY A 43 -8.74 -9.40 23.34
C GLY A 43 -8.44 -7.90 23.13
N PRO A 44 -7.20 -7.46 23.43
CA PRO A 44 -6.81 -6.04 23.37
C PRO A 44 -6.93 -5.42 21.97
N LEU A 45 -6.95 -6.25 20.92
CA LEU A 45 -7.07 -5.84 19.53
C LEU A 45 -8.51 -5.95 18.99
N ALA A 46 -9.47 -6.43 19.79
CA ALA A 46 -10.86 -6.65 19.34
C ALA A 46 -11.51 -5.36 18.80
N LYS A 47 -11.12 -4.19 19.31
CA LYS A 47 -11.56 -2.87 18.83
C LYS A 47 -11.22 -2.56 17.36
N PHE A 48 -10.30 -3.31 16.75
CA PHE A 48 -9.89 -3.14 15.35
C PHE A 48 -10.68 -4.04 14.39
N TYR A 49 -11.60 -4.86 14.90
CA TYR A 49 -12.56 -5.62 14.11
C TYR A 49 -13.95 -4.94 14.17
N PRO A 50 -14.68 -4.82 13.05
CA PRO A 50 -14.29 -5.15 11.68
C PRO A 50 -13.16 -4.29 11.11
N ASN A 51 -12.36 -4.88 10.22
CA ASN A 51 -11.26 -4.18 9.56
C ASN A 51 -11.80 -3.11 8.58
N ALA A 52 -11.04 -2.03 8.38
CA ALA A 52 -11.44 -0.98 7.44
C ALA A 52 -11.35 -1.46 5.98
N VAL A 53 -10.20 -2.04 5.59
CA VAL A 53 -9.87 -2.39 4.20
C VAL A 53 -9.22 -3.76 4.15
N MET A 54 -9.67 -4.60 3.23
CA MET A 54 -9.00 -5.84 2.81
C MET A 54 -8.40 -5.61 1.43
N GLU A 55 -7.08 -5.70 1.33
CA GLU A 55 -6.36 -5.54 0.07
C GLU A 55 -5.82 -6.89 -0.40
N THR A 56 -6.06 -7.22 -1.66
CA THR A 56 -5.51 -8.43 -2.28
C THR A 56 -5.62 -8.39 -3.81
N ALA A 57 -5.04 -9.39 -4.47
CA ALA A 57 -5.26 -9.62 -5.89
C ALA A 57 -6.62 -10.29 -6.13
N GLY A 58 -7.23 -10.01 -7.28
CA GLY A 58 -8.51 -10.62 -7.67
C GLY A 58 -8.48 -12.15 -7.81
N ASP A 59 -7.31 -12.78 -7.91
CA ASP A 59 -7.18 -14.24 -8.13
C ASP A 59 -7.54 -15.09 -6.89
N ILE A 60 -7.49 -14.51 -5.69
CA ILE A 60 -7.90 -15.17 -4.45
C ILE A 60 -9.18 -14.59 -3.84
N LEU A 61 -9.97 -13.85 -4.61
CA LEU A 61 -11.27 -13.32 -4.19
C LEU A 61 -12.19 -14.43 -3.65
N PHE A 62 -12.40 -15.50 -4.42
CA PHE A 62 -13.18 -16.65 -3.95
C PHE A 62 -12.38 -17.45 -2.93
N PHE A 63 -11.13 -17.80 -3.27
CA PHE A 63 -10.00 -18.22 -2.41
C PHE A 63 -10.17 -17.95 -0.91
N TRP A 64 -10.20 -16.66 -0.62
CA TRP A 64 -9.84 -16.15 0.68
C TRP A 64 -10.85 -15.12 1.15
N VAL A 65 -11.12 -14.09 0.35
CA VAL A 65 -12.04 -13.00 0.72
C VAL A 65 -13.44 -13.54 1.00
N ALA A 66 -13.98 -14.38 0.10
CA ALA A 66 -15.30 -14.98 0.31
C ALA A 66 -15.34 -15.91 1.54
N ARG A 67 -14.26 -16.69 1.78
CA ARG A 67 -14.14 -17.54 2.99
C ARG A 67 -14.11 -16.70 4.27
N MET A 68 -13.36 -15.58 4.27
CA MET A 68 -13.34 -14.63 5.37
C MET A 68 -14.71 -14.03 5.64
N MET A 69 -15.46 -13.68 4.60
CA MET A 69 -16.82 -13.18 4.75
C MET A 69 -17.74 -14.22 5.36
N MET A 70 -17.73 -15.46 4.84
CA MET A 70 -18.58 -16.55 5.36
C MET A 70 -18.27 -16.85 6.83
N LEU A 71 -17.00 -17.08 7.17
CA LEU A 71 -16.59 -17.43 8.52
C LEU A 71 -16.71 -16.26 9.49
N GLY A 72 -16.39 -15.04 9.05
CA GLY A 72 -16.58 -13.82 9.84
C GLY A 72 -18.04 -13.64 10.22
N LEU A 73 -18.95 -13.66 9.24
CA LEU A 73 -20.39 -13.54 9.50
C LEU A 73 -20.91 -14.65 10.41
N TYR A 74 -20.45 -15.88 10.21
CA TYR A 74 -20.85 -17.03 11.03
C TYR A 74 -20.39 -16.90 12.49
N CYS A 75 -19.12 -16.55 12.71
CA CYS A 75 -18.54 -16.53 14.06
C CYS A 75 -18.85 -15.25 14.85
N THR A 76 -18.96 -14.10 14.18
CA THR A 76 -19.04 -12.79 14.85
C THR A 76 -20.38 -12.08 14.63
N GLY A 77 -21.19 -12.51 13.65
CA GLY A 77 -22.38 -11.80 13.21
C GLY A 77 -22.09 -10.49 12.46
N GLN A 78 -20.83 -10.17 12.18
CA GLN A 78 -20.42 -8.94 11.49
C GLN A 78 -19.62 -9.26 10.23
N VAL A 79 -19.63 -8.33 9.27
CA VAL A 79 -18.72 -8.42 8.12
C VAL A 79 -17.27 -8.26 8.62
N PRO A 80 -16.30 -9.02 8.09
CA PRO A 80 -14.91 -8.95 8.55
C PRO A 80 -14.17 -7.67 8.12
N PHE A 81 -14.62 -7.03 7.04
CA PHE A 81 -14.04 -5.80 6.49
C PHE A 81 -15.11 -4.97 5.78
N ARG A 82 -14.93 -3.63 5.77
CA ARG A 82 -15.90 -2.70 5.16
C ARG A 82 -15.61 -2.39 3.70
N HIS A 83 -14.34 -2.38 3.30
CA HIS A 83 -13.91 -2.18 1.91
C HIS A 83 -13.03 -3.35 1.46
N VAL A 84 -13.16 -3.74 0.19
CA VAL A 84 -12.25 -4.69 -0.47
C VAL A 84 -11.61 -3.98 -1.64
N TYR A 85 -10.29 -3.81 -1.61
CA TYR A 85 -9.51 -3.26 -2.71
C TYR A 85 -8.83 -4.40 -3.46
N LEU A 86 -9.21 -4.59 -4.72
CA LEU A 86 -8.63 -5.62 -5.58
C LEU A 86 -7.59 -4.99 -6.49
N HIS A 87 -6.30 -5.25 -6.25
CA HIS A 87 -5.26 -4.86 -7.19
C HIS A 87 -5.17 -5.84 -8.37
N GLY A 88 -4.67 -5.35 -9.50
CA GLY A 88 -4.32 -6.20 -10.63
C GLY A 88 -3.03 -6.99 -10.39
N LEU A 89 -2.87 -8.12 -11.08
CA LEU A 89 -1.66 -8.92 -10.99
C LEU A 89 -0.45 -8.20 -11.62
N VAL A 90 0.71 -8.32 -10.99
CA VAL A 90 1.97 -7.99 -11.64
C VAL A 90 2.36 -9.15 -12.55
N LEU A 91 2.44 -8.87 -13.85
CA LEU A 91 2.81 -9.85 -14.88
C LEU A 91 4.30 -9.72 -15.22
N ASP A 92 4.88 -10.72 -15.85
CA ASP A 92 6.21 -10.60 -16.44
C ASP A 92 6.19 -9.69 -17.69
N GLU A 93 7.35 -9.41 -18.27
CA GLU A 93 7.52 -8.56 -19.47
C GLU A 93 6.76 -9.10 -20.70
N ARG A 94 6.39 -10.39 -20.71
CA ARG A 94 5.63 -11.05 -21.77
C ARG A 94 4.13 -11.11 -21.46
N GLY A 95 3.68 -10.47 -20.37
CA GLY A 95 2.29 -10.45 -19.94
C GLY A 95 1.81 -11.76 -19.30
N GLN A 96 2.71 -12.64 -18.85
CA GLN A 96 2.33 -13.88 -18.18
C GLN A 96 2.32 -13.70 -16.65
N LYS A 97 1.41 -14.42 -15.97
CA LYS A 97 1.41 -14.48 -14.51
C LYS A 97 2.76 -14.98 -14.00
N MET A 98 3.38 -14.22 -13.11
CA MET A 98 4.61 -14.62 -12.42
C MET A 98 4.33 -15.80 -11.49
N SER A 99 5.20 -16.82 -11.53
CA SER A 99 5.13 -17.96 -10.62
C SER A 99 6.47 -18.65 -10.51
N LYS A 100 6.79 -19.17 -9.31
CA LYS A 100 8.05 -19.89 -9.06
C LYS A 100 8.24 -21.08 -10.00
N SER A 101 7.16 -21.80 -10.31
CA SER A 101 7.20 -22.97 -11.22
C SER A 101 7.56 -22.61 -12.67
N LYS A 102 7.22 -21.40 -13.12
CA LYS A 102 7.58 -20.91 -14.47
C LYS A 102 8.96 -20.25 -14.54
N GLY A 103 9.60 -20.00 -13.40
CA GLY A 103 10.91 -19.34 -13.33
C GLY A 103 10.92 -17.88 -13.79
N ASN A 104 9.74 -17.24 -13.96
CA ASN A 104 9.60 -15.87 -14.44
C ASN A 104 9.36 -14.86 -13.30
N VAL A 105 9.84 -15.16 -12.10
CA VAL A 105 9.66 -14.31 -10.91
C VAL A 105 10.74 -13.25 -10.88
N ILE A 106 10.33 -12.00 -10.66
CA ILE A 106 11.25 -10.89 -10.40
C ILE A 106 11.44 -10.78 -8.89
N ASN A 107 12.69 -10.77 -8.44
CA ASN A 107 13.02 -10.59 -7.05
C ASN A 107 12.95 -9.08 -6.70
N PRO A 108 12.03 -8.64 -5.83
CA PRO A 108 11.91 -7.22 -5.49
C PRO A 108 13.17 -6.68 -4.81
N MET A 109 13.95 -7.51 -4.13
CA MET A 109 15.18 -7.08 -3.45
C MET A 109 16.26 -6.63 -4.41
N GLU A 110 16.30 -7.19 -5.63
CA GLU A 110 17.24 -6.75 -6.68
C GLU A 110 16.85 -5.37 -7.22
N ALA A 111 15.56 -5.12 -7.41
CA ALA A 111 15.09 -3.79 -7.81
C ALA A 111 15.32 -2.75 -6.71
N ILE A 112 15.11 -3.12 -5.43
CA ILE A 112 15.37 -2.23 -4.29
C ILE A 112 16.86 -1.90 -4.18
N SER A 113 17.74 -2.90 -4.31
CA SER A 113 19.18 -2.65 -4.20
C SER A 113 19.70 -1.77 -5.35
N GLN A 114 19.11 -1.91 -6.55
CA GLN A 114 19.52 -1.15 -7.73
C GLN A 114 18.93 0.26 -7.80
N TYR A 115 17.66 0.44 -7.42
CA TYR A 115 16.92 1.68 -7.65
C TYR A 115 16.38 2.36 -6.39
N GLY A 116 16.36 1.66 -5.25
CA GLY A 116 15.77 2.12 -4.00
C GLY A 116 14.32 1.66 -3.80
N SER A 117 13.87 1.62 -2.54
CA SER A 117 12.52 1.20 -2.16
C SER A 117 11.44 2.15 -2.69
N ASP A 118 11.68 3.45 -2.64
CA ASP A 118 10.69 4.45 -3.09
C ASP A 118 10.50 4.40 -4.60
N ALA A 119 11.58 4.22 -5.35
CA ALA A 119 11.53 4.02 -6.79
C ALA A 119 10.70 2.78 -7.16
N LEU A 120 10.88 1.66 -6.45
CA LEU A 120 10.10 0.45 -6.69
C LEU A 120 8.61 0.67 -6.36
N ARG A 121 8.30 1.26 -5.19
CA ARG A 121 6.92 1.52 -4.76
C ARG A 121 6.18 2.42 -5.74
N MET A 122 6.79 3.56 -6.09
CA MET A 122 6.23 4.50 -7.05
C MET A 122 6.14 3.89 -8.45
N GLY A 123 7.15 3.15 -8.89
CA GLY A 123 7.14 2.48 -10.20
C GLY A 123 6.05 1.41 -10.33
N ILE A 124 5.69 0.74 -9.22
CA ILE A 124 4.58 -0.21 -9.19
C ILE A 124 3.24 0.53 -9.16
N ILE A 125 3.07 1.58 -8.35
CA ILE A 125 1.80 2.30 -8.23
C ILE A 125 1.47 3.10 -9.51
N ALA A 126 2.49 3.66 -10.16
CA ALA A 126 2.33 4.54 -11.31
C ALA A 126 1.55 3.88 -12.45
N SER A 127 0.51 4.57 -12.92
CA SER A 127 -0.33 4.16 -14.04
C SER A 127 -0.92 2.74 -13.91
N ARG A 128 -1.24 2.31 -12.67
CA ARG A 128 -1.95 1.04 -12.38
C ARG A 128 -3.34 1.29 -11.83
N SER A 129 -4.33 1.18 -12.71
CA SER A 129 -5.74 1.15 -12.30
C SER A 129 -6.03 -0.09 -11.44
N ALA A 130 -6.94 0.05 -10.48
CA ALA A 130 -7.41 -1.07 -9.67
C ALA A 130 -7.92 -2.22 -10.56
N ALA A 131 -7.73 -3.45 -10.08
CA ALA A 131 -8.08 -4.71 -10.73
C ALA A 131 -7.44 -4.99 -12.11
N GLN A 132 -6.66 -4.09 -12.70
CA GLN A 132 -6.07 -4.28 -14.03
C GLN A 132 -4.68 -4.94 -13.95
N PRO A 133 -4.50 -6.18 -14.47
CA PRO A 133 -3.20 -6.80 -14.55
C PRO A 133 -2.27 -6.00 -15.48
N GLN A 134 -1.01 -5.87 -15.08
CA GLN A 134 -0.03 -5.14 -15.89
C GLN A 134 1.36 -5.74 -15.73
N ALA A 135 2.08 -5.84 -16.85
CA ALA A 135 3.49 -6.24 -16.86
C ALA A 135 4.32 -5.35 -15.95
N PHE A 136 5.27 -5.95 -15.24
CA PHE A 136 6.31 -5.20 -14.56
C PHE A 136 7.16 -4.48 -15.60
N ASN A 137 7.37 -3.18 -15.38
CA ASN A 137 8.14 -2.35 -16.29
C ASN A 137 9.26 -1.66 -15.50
N THR A 138 10.49 -2.14 -15.66
CA THR A 138 11.68 -1.57 -15.04
C THR A 138 11.87 -0.09 -15.41
N GLY A 139 11.46 0.32 -16.62
CA GLY A 139 11.49 1.73 -17.04
C GLY A 139 10.63 2.64 -16.15
N LYS A 140 9.49 2.17 -15.63
CA LYS A 140 8.67 2.92 -14.65
C LYS A 140 9.38 3.07 -13.31
N VAL A 141 10.13 2.05 -12.87
CA VAL A 141 10.97 2.11 -11.66
C VAL A 141 12.13 3.10 -11.86
N VAL A 142 12.77 3.10 -13.03
CA VAL A 142 13.83 4.07 -13.36
C VAL A 142 13.29 5.50 -13.39
N ALA A 143 12.11 5.72 -13.99
CA ALA A 143 11.46 7.02 -13.97
C ALA A 143 11.16 7.49 -12.55
N ALA A 144 10.64 6.61 -11.70
CA ALA A 144 10.41 6.91 -10.28
C ALA A 144 11.70 7.20 -9.51
N ARG A 145 12.80 6.48 -9.77
CA ARG A 145 14.12 6.82 -9.19
C ARG A 145 14.54 8.23 -9.58
N ASN A 146 14.38 8.60 -10.85
CA ASN A 146 14.73 9.94 -11.33
C ASN A 146 13.86 11.02 -10.64
N PHE A 147 12.58 10.73 -10.42
CA PHE A 147 11.69 11.57 -9.62
C PHE A 147 12.17 11.75 -8.17
N CYS A 148 12.52 10.67 -7.47
CA CYS A 148 13.09 10.76 -6.12
C CYS A 148 14.38 11.59 -6.11
N ASN A 149 15.24 11.46 -7.12
CA ASN A 149 16.44 12.27 -7.25
C ASN A 149 16.13 13.76 -7.53
N LYS A 150 15.07 14.06 -8.29
CA LYS A 150 14.62 15.46 -8.48
C LYS A 150 14.13 16.05 -7.16
N LEU A 151 13.34 15.33 -6.37
CA LEU A 151 12.95 15.74 -5.01
C LEU A 151 14.17 16.03 -4.11
N TRP A 152 15.17 15.15 -4.13
CA TRP A 152 16.41 15.36 -3.39
C TRP A 152 17.13 16.65 -3.82
N ASN A 153 17.20 16.92 -5.13
CA ASN A 153 17.82 18.15 -5.63
C ASN A 153 17.04 19.41 -5.24
N ILE A 154 15.71 19.35 -5.26
CA ILE A 154 14.84 20.43 -4.78
C ILE A 154 15.12 20.72 -3.30
N ALA A 155 15.10 19.67 -2.46
CA ALA A 155 15.35 19.81 -1.03
C ALA A 155 16.73 20.41 -0.75
N ARG A 156 17.78 19.89 -1.42
CA ARG A 156 19.14 20.41 -1.31
C ARG A 156 19.28 21.86 -1.77
N PHE A 157 18.57 22.25 -2.83
CA PHE A 157 18.55 23.64 -3.28
C PHE A 157 17.93 24.55 -2.22
N ILE A 158 16.76 24.18 -1.68
CA ILE A 158 16.08 24.94 -0.63
C ILE A 158 16.97 25.03 0.61
N GLU A 159 17.51 23.91 1.08
CA GLU A 159 18.42 23.84 2.24
C GLU A 159 19.63 24.77 2.07
N ALA A 160 20.22 24.84 0.88
CA ALA A 160 21.32 25.76 0.60
C ALA A 160 20.93 27.25 0.66
N GLN A 161 19.64 27.59 0.45
CA GLN A 161 19.15 28.97 0.56
C GLN A 161 18.78 29.34 2.00
N VAL A 162 18.07 28.47 2.71
CA VAL A 162 17.63 28.74 4.10
C VAL A 162 18.71 28.46 5.15
N GLY A 163 19.68 27.60 4.87
CA GLY A 163 20.66 27.12 5.85
C GLY A 163 20.00 26.50 7.08
N ASP A 164 20.63 26.64 8.25
CA ASP A 164 20.10 26.14 9.53
C ASP A 164 19.00 27.04 10.15
N THR A 165 18.47 27.99 9.37
CA THR A 165 17.49 28.95 9.87
C THR A 165 16.15 28.26 10.09
N GLN A 166 15.72 28.16 11.35
CA GLN A 166 14.35 27.72 11.65
C GLN A 166 13.38 28.89 11.47
N PRO A 167 12.34 28.75 10.63
CA PRO A 167 11.35 29.81 10.46
C PRO A 167 10.62 30.06 11.79
N VAL A 168 10.75 31.27 12.32
CA VAL A 168 10.14 31.70 13.59
C VAL A 168 8.66 32.04 13.41
N HIS A 169 8.23 32.28 12.17
CA HIS A 169 6.85 32.59 11.80
C HIS A 169 6.43 31.80 10.56
N VAL A 170 5.12 31.63 10.40
CA VAL A 170 4.55 31.07 9.17
C VAL A 170 4.91 32.01 8.01
N PRO A 171 5.55 31.52 6.93
CA PRO A 171 5.91 32.34 5.79
C PRO A 171 4.68 32.98 5.15
N THR A 172 4.75 34.28 4.87
CA THR A 172 3.72 35.02 4.14
C THR A 172 4.17 35.26 2.70
N PRO A 173 3.38 34.87 1.68
CA PRO A 173 3.77 35.04 0.29
C PRO A 173 3.95 36.51 -0.08
N GLN A 174 5.03 36.84 -0.79
CA GLN A 174 5.38 38.20 -1.19
C GLN A 174 5.19 38.41 -2.70
N SER A 175 5.65 37.44 -3.51
CA SER A 175 5.63 37.56 -4.97
C SER A 175 4.38 36.93 -5.60
N MET A 176 4.15 37.20 -6.89
CA MET A 176 3.12 36.50 -7.66
C MET A 176 3.42 35.00 -7.76
N ALA A 177 4.71 34.63 -7.84
CA ALA A 177 5.14 33.24 -7.87
C ALA A 177 4.81 32.52 -6.56
N ASP A 178 5.03 33.16 -5.40
CA ASP A 178 4.67 32.62 -4.08
C ASP A 178 3.17 32.32 -3.98
N HIS A 179 2.33 33.31 -4.33
CA HIS A 179 0.88 33.16 -4.29
C HIS A 179 0.40 32.06 -5.25
N TRP A 180 1.03 31.97 -6.43
CA TRP A 180 0.72 30.95 -7.42
C TRP A 180 1.09 29.54 -6.94
N ILE A 181 2.30 29.32 -6.42
CA ILE A 181 2.73 27.98 -6.00
C ILE A 181 1.94 27.49 -4.79
N ILE A 182 1.61 28.38 -3.83
CA ILE A 182 0.77 28.02 -2.68
C ILE A 182 -0.58 27.50 -3.18
N ARG A 183 -1.20 28.19 -4.15
CA ARG A 183 -2.45 27.74 -4.75
C ARG A 183 -2.32 26.38 -5.44
N GLN A 184 -1.23 26.12 -6.17
CA GLN A 184 -1.03 24.81 -6.82
C GLN A 184 -0.87 23.70 -5.79
N LEU A 185 -0.03 23.92 -4.76
CA LEU A 185 0.19 22.95 -3.69
C LEU A 185 -1.09 22.66 -2.90
N SER A 186 -1.89 23.68 -2.57
CA SER A 186 -3.18 23.49 -1.91
C SER A 186 -4.15 22.67 -2.76
N ARG A 187 -4.27 22.99 -4.07
CA ARG A 187 -5.14 22.24 -4.99
C ARG A 187 -4.68 20.79 -5.18
N ALA A 188 -3.37 20.57 -5.27
CA ALA A 188 -2.80 19.23 -5.37
C ALA A 188 -3.10 18.42 -4.11
N GLY A 189 -2.96 19.04 -2.93
CA GLY A 189 -3.31 18.43 -1.64
C GLY A 189 -4.78 17.99 -1.57
N GLU A 190 -5.71 18.89 -1.90
CA GLU A 190 -7.15 18.59 -1.96
C GLU A 190 -7.48 17.47 -2.96
N THR A 191 -6.84 17.50 -4.14
CA THR A 191 -7.04 16.50 -5.19
C THR A 191 -6.54 15.12 -4.75
N MET A 192 -5.34 15.06 -4.17
CA MET A 192 -4.76 13.83 -3.65
C MET A 192 -5.58 13.27 -2.49
N GLU A 193 -6.09 14.11 -1.59
CA GLU A 193 -6.97 13.67 -0.50
C GLU A 193 -8.21 12.95 -1.05
N GLN A 194 -8.87 13.53 -2.05
CA GLN A 194 -10.03 12.92 -2.71
C GLN A 194 -9.67 11.61 -3.42
N GLN A 195 -8.55 11.57 -4.13
CA GLN A 195 -8.08 10.37 -4.84
C GLN A 195 -7.76 9.24 -3.86
N LEU A 196 -7.02 9.53 -2.78
CA LEU A 196 -6.67 8.55 -1.75
C LEU A 196 -7.90 8.03 -1.01
N ALA A 197 -8.87 8.91 -0.69
CA ALA A 197 -10.14 8.50 -0.09
C ALA A 197 -10.96 7.55 -0.98
N GLN A 198 -10.75 7.61 -2.31
CA GLN A 198 -11.38 6.73 -3.30
C GLN A 198 -10.47 5.57 -3.74
N TYR A 199 -9.33 5.33 -3.07
CA TYR A 199 -8.35 4.30 -3.43
C TYR A 199 -7.76 4.47 -4.86
N ARG A 200 -7.72 5.70 -5.37
CA ARG A 200 -7.13 6.07 -6.68
C ARG A 200 -5.63 6.38 -6.54
N PHE A 201 -4.86 5.36 -6.15
CA PHE A 201 -3.45 5.53 -5.81
C PHE A 201 -2.58 5.93 -7.01
N ALA A 202 -2.91 5.45 -8.22
CA ALA A 202 -2.15 5.78 -9.42
C ALA A 202 -2.32 7.26 -9.78
N GLU A 203 -3.56 7.77 -9.71
CA GLU A 203 -3.89 9.16 -9.98
C GLU A 203 -3.32 10.11 -8.91
N ALA A 204 -3.30 9.68 -7.64
CA ALA A 204 -2.62 10.42 -6.57
C ALA A 204 -1.11 10.52 -6.82
N ALA A 205 -0.48 9.44 -7.28
CA ALA A 205 0.95 9.44 -7.64
C ALA A 205 1.24 10.34 -8.86
N GLU A 206 0.36 10.36 -9.86
CA GLU A 206 0.47 11.24 -11.03
C GLU A 206 0.29 12.72 -10.63
N THR A 207 -0.67 13.03 -9.77
CA THR A 207 -0.89 14.39 -9.24
C THR A 207 0.35 14.87 -8.49
N LEU A 208 0.90 14.04 -7.59
CA LEU A 208 2.15 14.35 -6.88
C LEU A 208 3.31 14.60 -7.85
N TYR A 209 3.46 13.74 -8.87
CA TYR A 209 4.53 13.86 -9.85
C TYR A 209 4.48 15.21 -10.57
N HIS A 210 3.33 15.57 -11.14
CA HIS A 210 3.18 16.79 -11.92
C HIS A 210 3.33 18.05 -11.06
N THR A 211 2.74 18.07 -9.86
CA THR A 211 2.89 19.23 -8.97
C THR A 211 4.34 19.45 -8.55
N VAL A 212 5.07 18.39 -8.22
CA VAL A 212 6.48 18.52 -7.83
C VAL A 212 7.35 18.88 -9.02
N TRP A 213 7.21 18.17 -10.14
CA TRP A 213 8.13 18.32 -11.25
C TRP A 213 7.83 19.59 -12.04
N ASP A 214 6.58 19.74 -12.49
CA ASP A 214 6.19 20.79 -13.41
C ASP A 214 6.00 22.12 -12.64
N ASP A 215 5.25 22.12 -11.53
CA ASP A 215 4.94 23.37 -10.84
C ASP A 215 6.08 23.84 -9.91
N VAL A 216 6.55 22.98 -9.01
CA VAL A 216 7.59 23.36 -8.04
C VAL A 216 8.94 23.52 -8.74
N ALA A 217 9.38 22.50 -9.47
CA ALA A 217 10.75 22.46 -9.93
C ALA A 217 10.98 23.30 -11.19
N ASP A 218 10.13 23.13 -12.20
CA ASP A 218 10.35 23.76 -13.51
C ASP A 218 9.87 25.22 -13.54
N TRP A 219 8.93 25.61 -12.68
CA TRP A 219 8.43 26.99 -12.58
C TRP A 219 8.85 27.72 -11.31
N TYR A 220 8.43 27.26 -10.13
CA TYR A 220 8.58 28.06 -8.91
C TYR A 220 10.06 28.25 -8.52
N ILE A 221 10.86 27.17 -8.54
CA ILE A 221 12.29 27.26 -8.24
C ILE A 221 13.03 28.12 -9.27
N GLU A 222 12.67 28.06 -10.54
CA GLU A 222 13.30 28.89 -11.57
C GLU A 222 12.92 30.38 -11.41
N ALA A 223 11.66 30.68 -11.06
CA ALA A 223 11.24 32.04 -10.73
C ALA A 223 11.98 32.59 -9.49
N ALA A 224 12.10 31.78 -8.43
CA ALA A 224 12.78 32.16 -7.19
C ALA A 224 14.27 32.49 -7.39
N LYS A 225 14.94 31.88 -8.37
CA LYS A 225 16.34 32.22 -8.71
C LYS A 225 16.47 33.63 -9.32
N VAL A 226 15.43 34.12 -9.98
CA VAL A 226 15.41 35.43 -10.64
C VAL A 226 14.91 36.52 -9.70
N GLU A 227 13.97 36.20 -8.80
CA GLU A 227 13.30 37.15 -7.91
C GLU A 227 14.17 37.73 -6.78
N GLN A 228 15.45 37.32 -6.65
CA GLN A 228 16.43 37.75 -5.62
C GLN A 228 15.92 38.84 -4.67
N HIS A 229 15.32 38.42 -3.55
CA HIS A 229 15.09 39.25 -2.36
C HIS A 229 16.30 39.21 -1.44
#